data_AF-A0AAW5YCT5-F1
#
_entry.id   AF-A0AAW5YCT5-F1
#
_cell.length_a   1.000
_cell.length_b   1.000
_cell.length_c   1.000
_cell.angle_alpha   90.00
_cell.angle_beta   90.00
_cell.angle_gamma   90.00
#
_symmetry.space_group_name_H-M   'P 1'
#
loop_
_entity.id
_entity.type
_entity.pdbx_description
1 polymer ?
#
loop_
_entity_poly.entity_id
_entity_poly.type
_entity_poly.pdbx_seq_one_letter_code
_entity_poly.pdbx_strand_id
1 'polypeptide(L)'
;MSKNTIDTTSLEDVSLNAFAYELLREELLPDLIGNDLDGILYWSGRNLARKYPLDTIEEVIQFFEKAGWGTLSIIEHKRREMQFQLKGTLIAERQKQKRHSSYQLEAGFIAEQIQKQRNVVAESYEEKKKRSDSITFLVKWDIKDLIEV
;
A
#
# COMPACT_ATOMS: atom_id res chain seq x y z
N MET A 1 4.15 -9.98 21.86
CA MET A 1 2.87 -9.48 21.31
C MET A 1 2.42 -10.45 20.23
N SER A 2 1.12 -10.78 20.19
CA SER A 2 0.60 -11.97 19.50
C SER A 2 0.89 -12.00 18.00
N LYS A 3 1.58 -13.05 17.54
CA LYS A 3 1.69 -13.43 16.13
C LYS A 3 0.32 -13.94 15.65
N ASN A 4 -0.60 -13.02 15.33
CA ASN A 4 -1.84 -13.33 14.60
C ASN A 4 -1.70 -12.99 13.11
N THR A 5 -0.53 -13.27 12.53
CA THR A 5 -0.38 -13.30 11.07
C THR A 5 -0.82 -14.68 10.59
N ILE A 6 -1.70 -14.70 9.59
CA ILE A 6 -2.08 -15.95 8.93
C ILE A 6 -0.82 -16.52 8.27
N ASP A 7 -0.52 -17.79 8.52
CA ASP A 7 0.51 -18.49 7.75
C ASP A 7 -0.04 -18.76 6.35
N THR A 8 0.47 -18.00 5.38
CA THR A 8 0.03 -18.06 3.99
C THR A 8 1.04 -18.77 3.10
N THR A 9 2.12 -19.32 3.64
CA THR A 9 3.20 -19.89 2.82
C THR A 9 2.70 -21.06 1.95
N SER A 10 1.76 -21.86 2.45
CA SER A 10 1.13 -22.93 1.67
C SER A 10 0.18 -22.46 0.57
N LEU A 11 -0.14 -21.16 0.52
CA LEU A 11 -1.08 -20.57 -0.44
C LEU A 11 -0.37 -19.87 -1.61
N GLU A 12 0.96 -19.71 -1.56
CA GLU A 12 1.71 -18.98 -2.58
C GLU A 12 1.65 -19.64 -3.96
N ASP A 13 1.48 -20.97 -4.01
CA ASP A 13 1.35 -21.74 -5.25
C ASP A 13 -0.11 -21.90 -5.72
N VAL A 14 -1.08 -21.38 -4.96
CA VAL A 14 -2.51 -21.50 -5.31
C VAL A 14 -2.85 -20.43 -6.34
N SER A 15 -3.10 -20.87 -7.58
CA SER A 15 -3.55 -19.97 -8.64
C SER A 15 -5.00 -19.53 -8.42
N LEU A 16 -5.22 -18.23 -8.28
CA LEU A 16 -6.53 -17.59 -8.27
C LEU A 16 -6.66 -16.65 -9.47
N ASN A 17 -7.87 -16.49 -9.98
CA ASN A 17 -8.13 -15.50 -11.01
C ASN A 17 -8.21 -14.09 -10.41
N ALA A 18 -7.84 -13.09 -11.21
CA ALA A 18 -7.86 -11.69 -10.80
C ALA A 18 -9.26 -11.19 -10.41
N PHE A 19 -10.31 -11.76 -11.00
CA PHE A 19 -11.70 -11.41 -10.70
C PHE A 19 -12.06 -11.67 -9.23
N ALA A 20 -11.60 -12.77 -8.62
CA ALA A 20 -11.86 -13.09 -7.22
C ALA A 20 -11.29 -12.01 -6.28
N TYR A 21 -10.11 -11.46 -6.61
CA TYR A 21 -9.51 -10.37 -5.85
C TYR A 21 -10.26 -9.05 -6.04
N GLU A 22 -10.61 -8.68 -7.28
CA GLU A 22 -11.37 -7.47 -7.57
C GLU A 22 -12.78 -7.49 -6.94
N LEU A 23 -13.45 -8.65 -6.91
CA LEU A 23 -14.77 -8.81 -6.30
C LEU A 23 -14.74 -8.46 -4.81
N LEU A 24 -13.71 -8.89 -4.09
CA LEU A 24 -13.55 -8.53 -2.68
C LEU A 24 -13.12 -7.08 -2.52
N ARG A 25 -12.12 -6.65 -3.30
CA ARG A 25 -11.44 -5.38 -3.09
C ARG A 25 -12.20 -4.17 -3.60
N GLU A 26 -12.73 -4.24 -4.82
CA GLU A 26 -13.30 -3.09 -5.53
C GLU A 26 -14.83 -3.09 -5.52
N GLU A 27 -15.47 -4.19 -5.11
CA GLU A 27 -16.92 -4.29 -5.01
C GLU A 27 -17.37 -4.45 -3.54
N LEU A 28 -16.95 -5.53 -2.87
CA LEU A 28 -17.40 -5.78 -1.49
C LEU A 28 -16.87 -4.75 -0.47
N LEU A 29 -15.58 -4.41 -0.49
CA LEU A 29 -15.03 -3.47 0.51
C LEU A 29 -15.66 -2.06 0.44
N PRO A 30 -15.80 -1.42 -0.75
CA PRO A 30 -16.51 -0.15 -0.86
C PRO A 30 -17.95 -0.23 -0.37
N ASP A 31 -18.67 -1.31 -0.68
CA ASP A 31 -20.07 -1.49 -0.26
C ASP A 31 -20.21 -1.65 1.26
N LEU A 32 -19.26 -2.34 1.91
CA LEU A 32 -19.26 -2.52 3.37
C LEU A 32 -18.90 -1.24 4.13
N ILE A 33 -17.99 -0.43 3.60
CA ILE A 33 -17.40 0.70 4.31
C ILE A 33 -18.10 2.03 3.97
N GLY A 34 -18.53 2.21 2.72
CA GLY A 34 -19.19 3.42 2.27
C GLY A 34 -18.26 4.64 2.25
N ASN A 35 -18.73 5.77 2.78
CA ASN A 35 -18.09 7.09 2.62
C ASN A 35 -16.72 7.22 3.31
N ASP A 36 -16.44 6.37 4.31
CA ASP A 36 -15.19 6.42 5.09
C ASP A 36 -14.09 5.50 4.51
N LEU A 37 -14.30 4.97 3.29
CA LEU A 37 -13.43 3.99 2.64
C LEU A 37 -11.96 4.39 2.68
N ASP A 38 -11.64 5.61 2.21
CA ASP A 38 -10.26 6.08 2.11
C ASP A 38 -9.57 6.14 3.48
N GLY A 39 -10.25 6.69 4.51
CA GLY A 39 -9.69 6.80 5.86
C GLY A 39 -9.50 5.44 6.53
N ILE A 40 -10.48 4.54 6.38
CA ILE A 40 -10.42 3.19 6.94
C ILE A 40 -9.33 2.36 6.24
N LEU A 41 -9.20 2.47 4.91
CA LEU A 41 -8.14 1.78 4.17
C LEU A 41 -6.76 2.29 4.57
N TYR A 42 -6.57 3.61 4.71
CA TYR A 42 -5.30 4.18 5.16
C TYR A 42 -4.88 3.64 6.52
N TRP A 43 -5.78 3.72 7.50
CA TRP A 43 -5.53 3.20 8.85
C TRP A 43 -5.29 1.68 8.82
N SER A 44 -6.06 0.94 8.02
CA SER A 44 -5.91 -0.51 7.87
C SER A 44 -4.56 -0.87 7.27
N GLY A 45 -4.06 -0.09 6.31
CA GLY A 45 -2.73 -0.24 5.71
C GLY A 45 -1.63 -0.07 6.74
N ARG A 46 -1.72 1.00 7.56
CA ARG A 46 -0.80 1.24 8.68
C ARG A 46 -0.81 0.07 9.67
N ASN A 47 -2.00 -0.38 10.06
CA ASN A 47 -2.14 -1.52 10.98
C ASN A 47 -1.59 -2.83 10.38
N LEU A 48 -1.75 -3.05 9.08
CA LEU A 48 -1.23 -4.21 8.39
C LEU A 48 0.31 -4.19 8.36
N ALA A 49 0.93 -3.04 8.10
CA ALA A 49 2.39 -2.89 8.17
C ALA A 49 2.96 -3.20 9.56
N ARG A 50 2.25 -2.87 10.65
CA ARG A 50 2.65 -3.26 12.02
C ARG A 50 2.62 -4.78 12.24
N LYS A 51 1.72 -5.49 11.56
CA LYS A 51 1.62 -6.96 11.62
C LYS A 51 2.66 -7.65 10.73
N TYR A 52 3.05 -7.01 9.64
CA TYR A 52 4.05 -7.48 8.68
C TYR A 52 5.25 -6.51 8.65
N PRO A 53 6.03 -6.40 9.74
CA PRO A 53 7.18 -5.50 9.80
C PRO A 53 8.23 -5.91 8.76
N LEU A 54 8.68 -4.95 7.96
CA LEU A 54 9.76 -5.12 6.97
C LEU A 54 10.92 -4.20 7.34
N ASP A 55 12.14 -4.68 7.16
CA ASP A 55 13.35 -4.00 7.63
C ASP A 55 14.01 -3.17 6.51
N THR A 56 13.71 -3.46 5.24
CA THR A 56 14.28 -2.74 4.09
C THR A 56 13.22 -2.26 3.10
N ILE A 57 13.59 -1.34 2.21
CA ILE A 57 12.70 -0.86 1.13
C ILE A 57 12.51 -1.95 0.07
N GLU A 58 13.55 -2.74 -0.16
CA GLU A 58 13.54 -3.87 -1.08
C GLU A 58 12.50 -4.92 -0.65
N GLU A 59 12.41 -5.21 0.65
CA GLU A 59 11.36 -6.06 1.21
C GLU A 59 9.96 -5.47 1.04
N VAL A 60 9.80 -4.14 1.18
CA VAL A 60 8.52 -3.46 0.91
C VAL A 60 8.12 -3.65 -0.56
N ILE A 61 9.05 -3.48 -1.50
CA ILE A 61 8.80 -3.70 -2.92
C ILE A 61 8.40 -5.15 -3.20
N GLN A 62 9.11 -6.12 -2.62
CA GLN A 62 8.79 -7.55 -2.77
C GLN A 62 7.44 -7.91 -2.15
N PHE A 63 7.07 -7.27 -1.03
CA PHE A 63 5.78 -7.49 -0.39
C PHE A 63 4.62 -7.06 -1.29
N PHE A 64 4.76 -5.95 -2.03
CA PHE A 64 3.72 -5.48 -2.95
C PHE A 64 3.42 -6.48 -4.07
N GLU A 65 4.45 -7.12 -4.62
CA GLU A 65 4.30 -8.20 -5.60
C GLU A 65 3.61 -9.41 -4.96
N LYS A 66 4.11 -9.84 -3.78
CA LYS A 66 3.54 -10.97 -3.04
C LYS A 66 2.07 -10.77 -2.66
N ALA A 67 1.70 -9.55 -2.29
CA ALA A 67 0.34 -9.19 -1.90
C ALA A 67 -0.62 -8.99 -3.09
N GLY A 68 -0.11 -9.07 -4.33
CA GLY A 68 -0.91 -8.81 -5.53
C GLY A 68 -1.34 -7.34 -5.66
N TRP A 69 -0.63 -6.41 -5.02
CA TRP A 69 -0.92 -4.98 -5.10
C TRP A 69 -0.31 -4.34 -6.35
N GLY A 70 0.72 -4.97 -6.90
CA GLY A 70 1.39 -4.58 -8.13
C GLY A 70 2.89 -4.37 -7.95
N THR A 71 3.54 -3.87 -8.99
CA THR A 71 4.97 -3.58 -9.02
C THR A 71 5.25 -2.19 -8.48
N LEU A 72 5.87 -2.13 -7.30
CA LEU A 72 6.31 -0.90 -6.66
C LEU A 72 7.75 -0.56 -7.06
N SER A 73 8.04 0.69 -7.38
CA SER A 73 9.40 1.16 -7.65
C SER A 73 9.65 2.56 -7.10
N ILE A 74 10.90 2.88 -6.80
CA ILE A 74 11.29 4.22 -6.35
C ILE A 74 11.53 5.09 -7.59
N ILE A 75 10.84 6.23 -7.68
CA ILE A 75 11.05 7.24 -8.72
C ILE A 75 12.09 8.25 -8.28
N GLU A 76 11.99 8.68 -7.02
CA GLU A 76 12.82 9.72 -6.47
C GLU A 76 13.05 9.48 -4.98
N HIS A 77 14.28 9.71 -4.52
CA HIS A 77 14.63 9.65 -3.11
C HIS A 77 15.35 10.93 -2.71
N LYS A 78 14.70 11.73 -1.86
CA LYS A 78 15.25 12.94 -1.27
C LYS A 78 15.48 12.75 0.23
N ARG A 79 16.07 13.76 0.86
CA ARG A 79 16.42 13.75 2.30
C ARG A 79 15.21 13.55 3.24
N ARG A 80 14.03 14.08 2.89
CA ARG A 80 12.81 14.07 3.74
C ARG A 80 11.58 13.51 3.05
N GLU A 81 11.75 13.05 1.82
CA GLU A 81 10.65 12.52 1.03
C GLU A 81 11.15 11.44 0.08
N MET A 82 10.26 10.52 -0.25
CA MET A 82 10.49 9.46 -1.22
C MET A 82 9.24 9.32 -2.08
N GLN A 83 9.42 9.23 -3.38
CA GLN A 83 8.34 9.04 -4.32
C GLN A 83 8.38 7.62 -4.87
N PHE A 84 7.27 6.92 -4.76
CA PHE A 84 7.08 5.58 -5.32
C PHE A 84 6.13 5.61 -6.51
N GLN A 85 6.36 4.72 -7.47
CA GLN A 85 5.43 4.38 -8.54
C GLN A 85 4.88 2.98 -8.30
N LEU A 86 3.57 2.82 -8.44
CA LEU A 86 2.92 1.52 -8.46
C LEU A 86 2.29 1.28 -9.84
N LYS A 87 2.63 0.15 -10.44
CA LYS A 87 2.13 -0.29 -11.75
C LYS A 87 1.58 -1.71 -11.65
N GLY A 88 0.73 -2.09 -12.59
CA GLY A 88 0.21 -3.44 -12.67
C GLY A 88 -0.93 -3.57 -13.67
N THR A 89 -1.19 -4.80 -14.10
CA THR A 89 -2.29 -5.10 -15.03
C THR A 89 -3.64 -4.70 -14.43
N LEU A 90 -3.90 -5.05 -13.16
CA LEU A 90 -5.10 -4.65 -12.43
C LEU A 90 -5.28 -3.13 -12.36
N ILE A 91 -4.20 -2.41 -12.08
CA ILE A 91 -4.21 -0.94 -11.99
C ILE A 91 -4.57 -0.33 -13.34
N ALA A 92 -3.95 -0.81 -14.42
CA ALA A 92 -4.26 -0.35 -15.77
C ALA A 92 -5.73 -0.62 -16.14
N GLU A 93 -6.28 -1.80 -15.78
CA GLU A 93 -7.69 -2.12 -16.02
C GLU A 93 -8.65 -1.23 -15.21
N ARG A 94 -8.38 -1.01 -13.92
CA ARG A 94 -9.18 -0.10 -13.07
C ARG A 94 -9.21 1.32 -13.66
N GLN A 95 -8.07 1.80 -14.14
CA GLN A 95 -7.99 3.12 -14.78
C GLN A 95 -8.76 3.20 -16.10
N LYS A 96 -8.71 2.17 -16.94
CA LYS A 96 -9.50 2.10 -18.20
C LYS A 96 -11.00 2.16 -17.92
N GLN A 97 -11.46 1.52 -16.86
CA GLN A 97 -12.87 1.51 -16.45
C GLN A 97 -13.34 2.87 -15.91
N LYS A 98 -12.44 3.83 -15.68
CA LYS A 98 -12.72 5.15 -15.07
C LYS A 98 -13.45 5.04 -13.72
N ARG A 99 -13.33 3.91 -13.03
CA ARG A 99 -13.80 3.73 -11.67
C ARG A 99 -12.86 4.44 -10.71
N HIS A 100 -13.41 4.99 -9.64
CA HIS A 100 -12.61 5.52 -8.55
C HIS A 100 -12.13 4.35 -7.69
N SER A 101 -10.90 3.91 -7.89
CA SER A 101 -10.24 2.95 -6.99
C SER A 101 -9.41 3.70 -5.95
N SER A 102 -9.46 3.23 -4.71
CA SER A 102 -8.65 3.76 -3.62
C SER A 102 -7.35 2.97 -3.49
N TYR A 103 -6.25 3.69 -3.31
CA TYR A 103 -4.92 3.12 -3.01
C TYR A 103 -4.42 3.52 -1.62
N GLN A 104 -5.36 3.90 -0.74
CA GLN A 104 -5.04 4.32 0.62
C GLN A 104 -4.49 3.18 1.48
N LEU A 105 -4.88 1.94 1.21
CA LEU A 105 -4.32 0.76 1.86
C LEU A 105 -2.81 0.67 1.63
N GLU A 106 -2.38 0.78 0.37
CA GLU A 106 -0.98 0.78 -0.04
C GLU A 106 -0.23 1.99 0.55
N ALA A 107 -0.84 3.18 0.48
CA ALA A 107 -0.25 4.40 1.02
C ALA A 107 0.02 4.28 2.53
N GLY A 108 -0.98 3.84 3.30
CA GLY A 108 -0.87 3.64 4.74
C GLY A 108 0.15 2.55 5.12
N PHE A 109 0.22 1.49 4.33
CA PHE A 109 1.24 0.45 4.51
C PHE A 109 2.65 1.02 4.31
N ILE A 110 2.90 1.72 3.21
CA ILE A 110 4.20 2.35 2.94
C ILE A 110 4.56 3.33 4.06
N ALA A 111 3.62 4.21 4.46
CA ALA A 111 3.86 5.21 5.51
C ALA A 111 4.39 4.57 6.80
N GLU A 112 3.72 3.52 7.29
CA GLU A 112 4.11 2.87 8.53
C GLU A 112 5.43 2.09 8.40
N GLN A 113 5.71 1.44 7.26
CA GLN A 113 7.00 0.79 7.02
C GLN A 113 8.15 1.79 7.06
N ILE A 114 8.00 2.92 6.36
CA ILE A 114 9.01 3.99 6.36
C ILE A 114 9.16 4.60 7.75
N GLN A 115 8.06 4.82 8.46
CA GLN A 115 8.07 5.29 9.84
C GLN A 115 8.90 4.35 10.74
N LYS A 116 8.64 3.04 10.69
CA LYS A 116 9.39 2.04 11.46
C LYS A 116 10.87 2.01 11.07
N GLN A 117 11.18 1.98 9.79
CA GLN A 117 12.56 1.88 9.28
C GLN A 117 13.40 3.13 9.60
N ARG A 118 12.77 4.31 9.63
CA ARG A 118 13.45 5.58 9.91
C ARG A 118 13.35 6.05 11.36
N ASN A 119 12.50 5.41 12.16
CA ASN A 119 12.20 5.77 13.55
C ASN A 119 11.74 7.24 13.73
N VAL A 120 10.97 7.74 12.77
CA VAL A 120 10.42 9.11 12.74
C VAL A 120 9.01 9.08 12.15
N VAL A 121 8.17 10.04 12.52
CA VAL A 121 6.80 10.13 11.98
C VAL A 121 6.85 10.27 10.45
N ALA A 122 6.09 9.41 9.76
CA ALA A 122 5.98 9.42 8.31
C ALA A 122 4.52 9.31 7.85
N GLU A 123 4.18 10.04 6.79
CA GLU A 123 2.87 10.04 6.17
C GLU A 123 3.02 9.86 4.66
N SER A 124 2.07 9.16 4.04
CA SER A 124 2.07 8.87 2.59
C SER A 124 0.82 9.42 1.94
N TYR A 125 0.99 10.00 0.75
CA TYR A 125 -0.08 10.63 -0.02
C TYR A 125 -0.16 10.02 -1.41
N GLU A 126 -1.38 9.69 -1.83
CA GLU A 126 -1.67 9.27 -3.21
C GLU A 126 -1.69 10.50 -4.14
N GLU A 127 -0.81 10.53 -5.13
CA GLU A 127 -0.78 11.57 -6.17
C GLU A 127 -1.48 11.06 -7.44
N LYS A 128 -2.71 11.54 -7.67
CA LYS A 128 -3.49 11.20 -8.86
C LYS A 128 -2.99 11.98 -10.09
N LYS A 129 -2.15 11.34 -10.92
CA LYS A 129 -1.84 11.87 -12.26
C LYS A 129 -2.95 11.48 -13.24
N LYS A 130 -3.66 12.47 -13.78
CA LYS A 130 -4.87 12.30 -14.64
C LYS A 130 -4.69 11.47 -15.93
N ARG A 131 -3.48 11.01 -16.28
CA ARG A 131 -3.16 10.31 -17.55
C ARG A 131 -1.99 9.34 -17.44
N SER A 132 -1.85 8.62 -16.33
CA SER A 132 -0.75 7.65 -16.18
C SER A 132 -1.29 6.32 -15.73
N ASP A 133 -0.93 5.24 -16.42
CA ASP A 133 -1.19 3.83 -16.08
C ASP A 133 -0.48 3.37 -14.78
N SER A 134 -0.18 4.31 -13.89
CA SER A 134 0.48 4.10 -12.62
C SER A 134 -0.10 5.01 -11.55
N ILE A 135 0.00 4.55 -10.31
CA ILE A 135 -0.27 5.35 -9.12
C ILE A 135 1.07 5.85 -8.59
N THR A 136 1.09 7.07 -8.05
CA THR A 136 2.28 7.65 -7.45
C THR A 136 2.00 7.88 -5.98
N PHE A 137 2.93 7.48 -5.12
CA PHE A 137 2.87 7.75 -3.69
C PHE A 137 4.00 8.69 -3.30
N LEU A 138 3.66 9.77 -2.60
CA LEU A 138 4.63 10.67 -2.00
C LEU A 138 4.67 10.42 -0.50
N VAL A 139 5.78 9.89 -0.01
CA VAL A 139 6.00 9.66 1.43
C VAL A 139 6.86 10.78 1.95
N LYS A 140 6.45 11.40 3.06
CA LYS A 140 7.20 12.44 3.76
C LYS A 140 7.42 12.02 5.20
N TRP A 141 8.58 12.36 5.76
CA TRP A 141 8.89 12.12 7.17
C TRP A 141 9.51 13.34 7.82
N ASP A 142 9.20 13.58 9.09
CA ASP A 142 9.80 14.66 9.86
C ASP A 142 10.96 14.14 10.72
N ILE A 143 12.18 14.56 10.37
CA ILE A 143 13.41 14.17 11.07
C ILE A 143 13.40 14.69 12.53
N LYS A 144 12.58 15.68 12.86
CA LYS A 144 12.50 16.26 14.21
C LYS A 144 11.46 15.58 15.11
N ASP A 145 10.59 14.76 14.55
CA ASP A 145 9.51 14.11 15.27
C ASP A 145 9.81 12.61 15.43
N LEU A 146 10.54 12.29 16.49
CA LEU A 146 10.87 10.92 16.85
C LEU A 146 9.62 10.22 17.37
N ILE A 147 9.46 8.95 17.01
CA ILE A 147 8.36 8.14 17.55
C ILE A 147 8.61 7.97 19.05
N GLU A 148 7.72 8.50 19.89
CA GLU A 148 7.73 8.19 21.33
C GLU A 148 7.43 6.69 21.50
N VAL A 149 8.38 5.97 22.12
CA VAL A 149 8.35 4.51 22.32
C VAL A 149 7.47 4.14 23.51
#